data_AF-A0A7V0SF77-F1
#
_entry.id   AF-A0A7V0SF77-F1
#
_cell.length_a   1.000
_cell.length_b   1.000
_cell.length_c   1.000
_cell.angle_alpha   90.00
_cell.angle_beta   90.00
_cell.angle_gamma   90.00
#
_symmetry.space_group_name_H-M   'P 1'
#
loop_
_entity.id
_entity.type
_entity.pdbx_description
1 polymer ?
#
loop_
_entity_poly.entity_id
_entity_poly.type
_entity_poly.pdbx_seq_one_letter_code
_entity_poly.pdbx_strand_id
1 'polypeptide(L)'
;MTVHDETVREKIILATIECIEKQGLHSVTIRGIAREAGVNSAAINYYFRSKENLIDLTLQQTIDHSLMDIREILDDTTLSPRTALRNILMYLLEGSLRYPELTKAHFYDSIVLNRSNPRFTGWINEILENIHSLLLKSSMKKNEPDRRLEVIQMLSAVIIHCLIPEFNKEYLGGDLKNLPAQYRYIDTLLDRYFA
;
A
#
# COMPACT_ATOMS: atom_id res chain seq x y z
N MET A 1 -20.71 21.21 1.31
CA MET A 1 -20.48 20.42 2.54
C MET A 1 -19.93 21.37 3.59
N THR A 2 -20.36 21.24 4.84
CA THR A 2 -19.83 22.06 5.94
C THR A 2 -18.53 21.43 6.46
N VAL A 3 -17.67 22.20 7.14
CA VAL A 3 -16.44 21.68 7.78
C VAL A 3 -16.75 20.51 8.72
N HIS A 4 -17.92 20.53 9.38
CA HIS A 4 -18.39 19.42 10.21
C HIS A 4 -18.65 18.13 9.40
N ASP A 5 -19.23 18.25 8.20
CA ASP A 5 -19.51 17.10 7.33
C ASP A 5 -18.24 16.40 6.85
N GLU A 6 -17.19 17.16 6.53
CA GLU A 6 -15.89 16.62 6.12
C GLU A 6 -15.26 15.80 7.24
N THR A 7 -15.30 16.31 8.48
CA THR A 7 -14.76 15.58 9.64
C THR A 7 -15.52 14.28 9.95
N VAL A 8 -16.83 14.23 9.71
CA VAL A 8 -17.62 13.00 9.92
C VAL A 8 -17.32 11.97 8.83
N ARG A 9 -17.20 12.41 7.57
CA ARG A 9 -16.82 11.56 6.45
C ARG A 9 -15.45 10.90 6.70
N GLU A 10 -14.46 11.67 7.13
CA GLU A 10 -13.12 11.17 7.45
C GLU A 10 -13.14 10.18 8.61
N LYS A 11 -13.89 10.46 9.69
CA LYS A 11 -14.07 9.51 10.81
C LYS A 11 -14.63 8.17 10.35
N ILE A 12 -15.61 8.18 9.44
CA ILE A 12 -16.20 6.94 8.92
C ILE A 12 -15.18 6.16 8.08
N ILE A 13 -14.34 6.84 7.29
CA ILE A 13 -13.28 6.20 6.50
C ILE A 13 -12.22 5.58 7.40
N LEU A 14 -11.72 6.32 8.38
CA LEU A 14 -10.76 5.80 9.36
C LEU A 14 -11.32 4.59 10.14
N ALA A 15 -12.57 4.68 10.59
CA ALA A 15 -13.26 3.57 11.24
C ALA A 15 -13.45 2.36 10.30
N THR A 16 -13.59 2.59 9.00
CA THR A 16 -13.67 1.51 8.01
C THR A 16 -12.32 0.82 7.86
N ILE A 17 -11.22 1.56 7.83
CA ILE A 17 -9.85 1.01 7.83
C ILE A 17 -9.63 0.16 9.08
N GLU A 18 -9.93 0.70 10.26
CA GLU A 18 -9.82 -0.04 11.54
C GLU A 18 -10.68 -1.30 11.56
N CYS A 19 -11.90 -1.21 11.03
CA CYS A 19 -12.79 -2.35 10.90
C CYS A 19 -12.20 -3.41 9.97
N ILE A 20 -11.65 -3.04 8.82
CA ILE A 20 -10.99 -3.98 7.89
C ILE A 20 -9.80 -4.62 8.58
N GLU A 21 -8.98 -3.82 9.29
CA GLU A 21 -7.76 -4.30 9.93
C GLU A 21 -8.05 -5.30 11.06
N LYS A 22 -9.07 -5.05 11.87
CA LYS A 22 -9.42 -5.90 13.02
C LYS A 22 -10.09 -7.22 12.64
N GLN A 23 -10.90 -7.25 11.59
CA GLN A 23 -11.80 -8.39 11.31
C GLN A 23 -11.72 -8.95 9.89
N GLY A 24 -10.90 -8.35 9.02
CA GLY A 24 -10.84 -8.66 7.60
C GLY A 24 -12.02 -8.09 6.82
N LEU A 25 -11.83 -7.91 5.51
CA LEU A 25 -12.76 -7.23 4.61
C LEU A 25 -14.20 -7.80 4.65
N HIS A 26 -14.36 -9.12 4.77
CA HIS A 26 -15.67 -9.78 4.62
C HIS A 26 -16.57 -9.62 5.85
N SER A 27 -15.96 -9.51 7.02
CA SER A 27 -16.68 -9.40 8.29
C SER A 27 -17.06 -7.96 8.61
N VAL A 28 -16.69 -6.99 7.77
CA VAL A 28 -17.06 -5.58 7.94
C VAL A 28 -18.57 -5.38 7.76
N THR A 29 -19.18 -4.65 8.69
CA THR A 29 -20.60 -4.30 8.66
C THR A 29 -20.83 -2.80 8.91
N ILE A 30 -21.91 -2.24 8.35
CA ILE A 30 -22.31 -0.84 8.58
C ILE A 30 -22.48 -0.53 10.07
N ARG A 31 -23.04 -1.46 10.84
CA ARG A 31 -23.20 -1.29 12.30
C ARG A 31 -21.87 -1.29 13.04
N GLY A 32 -20.93 -2.14 12.61
CA GLY A 32 -19.57 -2.18 13.14
C GLY A 32 -18.84 -0.86 12.89
N ILE A 33 -18.84 -0.39 11.63
CA ILE A 33 -18.22 0.88 11.25
C ILE A 33 -18.85 2.05 12.00
N ALA A 34 -20.18 2.10 12.10
CA ALA A 34 -20.87 3.18 12.80
C ALA A 34 -20.46 3.25 14.28
N ARG A 35 -20.35 2.09 14.93
CA ARG A 35 -19.88 1.98 16.32
C ARG A 35 -18.43 2.47 16.44
N GLU A 36 -17.54 2.00 15.57
CA GLU A 36 -16.12 2.38 15.56
C GLU A 36 -15.93 3.89 15.31
N ALA A 37 -16.71 4.48 14.40
CA ALA A 37 -16.70 5.91 14.10
C ALA A 37 -17.39 6.79 15.15
N GLY A 38 -18.13 6.19 16.10
CA GLY A 38 -18.96 6.93 17.05
C GLY A 38 -20.13 7.70 16.40
N VAL A 39 -20.68 7.17 15.31
CA VAL A 39 -21.80 7.77 14.56
C VAL A 39 -23.00 6.82 14.48
N ASN A 40 -24.16 7.32 14.06
CA ASN A 40 -25.31 6.46 13.77
C ASN A 40 -25.18 5.84 12.35
N SER A 41 -25.80 4.67 12.13
CA SER A 41 -25.74 4.00 10.82
C SER A 41 -26.42 4.78 9.68
N ALA A 42 -27.37 5.68 9.99
CA ALA A 42 -28.01 6.52 8.98
C ALA A 42 -27.03 7.56 8.40
N ALA A 43 -26.05 8.03 9.19
CA ALA A 43 -24.99 8.91 8.72
C ALA A 43 -24.13 8.22 7.65
N ILE A 44 -23.78 6.94 7.84
CA ILE A 44 -23.04 6.19 6.82
C ILE A 44 -23.82 6.10 5.51
N ASN A 45 -25.11 5.76 5.57
CA ASN A 45 -25.95 5.72 4.38
C ASN A 45 -26.10 7.10 3.71
N TYR A 46 -26.14 8.18 4.51
CA TYR A 46 -26.20 9.55 3.98
C TYR A 46 -24.94 9.89 3.17
N TYR A 47 -23.74 9.67 3.72
CA TYR A 47 -22.48 10.03 3.07
C TYR A 47 -22.04 9.05 1.97
N PHE A 48 -22.26 7.75 2.16
CA PHE A 48 -21.66 6.71 1.33
C PHE A 48 -22.66 5.82 0.59
N ARG A 49 -23.97 5.94 0.85
CA ARG A 49 -25.06 5.20 0.19
C ARG A 49 -25.09 3.68 0.43
N SER A 50 -23.97 2.98 0.33
CA SER A 50 -23.85 1.53 0.57
C SER A 50 -22.53 1.19 1.27
N LYS A 51 -22.45 -0.04 1.81
CA LYS A 51 -21.23 -0.57 2.43
C LYS A 51 -20.13 -0.72 1.39
N GLU A 52 -20.48 -1.23 0.22
CA GLU A 52 -19.57 -1.49 -0.88
C GLU A 52 -18.96 -0.18 -1.39
N ASN A 53 -19.77 0.86 -1.57
CA ASN A 53 -19.26 2.17 -1.99
C ASN A 53 -18.39 2.83 -0.91
N LEU A 54 -18.72 2.65 0.38
CA LEU A 54 -17.84 3.10 1.48
C LEU A 54 -16.48 2.38 1.43
N ILE A 55 -16.47 1.06 1.25
CA ILE A 55 -15.25 0.27 1.13
C ILE A 55 -14.43 0.75 -0.07
N ASP A 56 -15.06 0.89 -1.25
CA ASP A 56 -14.38 1.33 -2.47
C ASP A 56 -13.77 2.72 -2.35
N LEU A 57 -14.48 3.66 -1.71
CA LEU A 57 -13.96 5.01 -1.43
C LEU A 57 -12.86 4.99 -0.37
N THR A 58 -12.94 4.11 0.62
CA THR A 58 -11.90 3.93 1.64
C THR A 58 -10.61 3.41 1.00
N LEU A 59 -10.70 2.35 0.20
CA LEU A 59 -9.55 1.79 -0.53
C LEU A 59 -9.01 2.77 -1.58
N GLN A 60 -9.86 3.58 -2.21
CA GLN A 60 -9.37 4.63 -3.09
C GLN A 60 -8.55 5.67 -2.31
N GLN A 61 -9.02 6.10 -1.15
CA GLN A 61 -8.32 7.09 -0.35
C GLN A 61 -6.96 6.58 0.16
N THR A 62 -6.82 5.29 0.48
CA THR A 62 -5.54 4.70 0.89
C THR A 62 -4.55 4.64 -0.28
N ILE A 63 -5.02 4.36 -1.49
CA ILE A 63 -4.24 4.47 -2.74
C ILE A 63 -3.76 5.91 -2.95
N ASP A 64 -4.67 6.89 -2.83
CA ASP A 64 -4.35 8.30 -3.09
C ASP A 64 -3.30 8.81 -2.08
N HIS A 65 -3.47 8.52 -0.79
CA HIS A 65 -2.47 8.85 0.24
C HIS A 65 -1.12 8.17 -0.03
N SER A 66 -1.13 6.88 -0.43
CA SER A 66 0.09 6.16 -0.76
C SER A 66 0.88 6.80 -1.91
N LEU A 67 0.18 7.28 -2.95
CA LEU A 67 0.81 7.99 -4.05
C LEU A 67 1.35 9.35 -3.62
N MET A 68 0.66 10.06 -2.74
CA MET A 68 1.15 11.33 -2.18
C MET A 68 2.47 11.13 -1.43
N ASP A 69 2.52 10.17 -0.50
CA ASP A 69 3.73 9.89 0.29
C ASP A 69 4.91 9.49 -0.61
N ILE A 70 4.66 8.68 -1.64
CA ILE A 70 5.70 8.26 -2.59
C ILE A 70 6.17 9.42 -3.46
N ARG A 71 5.28 10.32 -3.87
CA ARG A 71 5.65 11.54 -4.60
C ARG A 71 6.51 12.46 -3.76
N GLU A 72 6.22 12.63 -2.47
CA GLU A 72 7.06 13.41 -1.56
C GLU A 72 8.50 12.87 -1.50
N ILE A 73 8.66 11.54 -1.47
CA ILE A 73 10.00 10.91 -1.52
C ILE A 73 10.70 11.18 -2.86
N LEU A 74 9.97 11.16 -3.97
CA LEU A 74 10.51 11.36 -5.32
C LEU A 74 10.88 12.83 -5.60
N ASP A 75 10.14 13.76 -5.00
CA ASP A 75 10.34 15.21 -5.15
C ASP A 75 11.49 15.73 -4.26
N ASP A 76 11.97 14.93 -3.29
CA ASP A 76 13.15 15.26 -2.50
C ASP A 76 14.45 15.10 -3.32
N THR A 77 14.82 16.19 -3.97
CA THR A 77 16.04 16.31 -4.78
C THR A 77 17.35 16.16 -4.00
N THR A 78 17.31 16.11 -2.66
CA THR A 78 18.51 15.89 -1.83
C THR A 78 18.90 14.41 -1.74
N LEU A 79 17.97 13.51 -2.06
CA LEU A 79 18.21 12.06 -2.00
C LEU A 79 18.93 11.58 -3.26
N SER A 80 19.89 10.68 -3.07
CA SER A 80 20.41 9.89 -4.19
C SER A 80 19.32 8.95 -4.72
N PRO A 81 19.35 8.55 -6.01
CA PRO A 81 18.35 7.63 -6.55
C PRO A 81 18.24 6.31 -5.76
N ARG A 82 19.38 5.80 -5.27
CA ARG A 82 19.40 4.61 -4.41
C ARG A 82 18.67 4.85 -3.09
N THR A 83 18.90 5.99 -2.43
CA THR A 83 18.24 6.33 -1.17
C THR A 83 16.74 6.54 -1.36
N ALA A 84 16.32 7.27 -2.39
CA ALA A 84 14.91 7.45 -2.71
C ALA A 84 14.22 6.10 -2.96
N LEU A 85 14.86 5.19 -3.72
CA LEU A 85 14.31 3.87 -3.96
C LEU A 85 14.21 3.03 -2.68
N ARG A 86 15.22 3.08 -1.82
CA ARG A 86 15.15 2.43 -0.50
C ARG A 86 13.97 2.94 0.30
N ASN A 87 13.76 4.25 0.35
CA ASN A 87 12.66 4.85 1.10
C ASN A 87 11.30 4.43 0.54
N ILE A 88 11.13 4.35 -0.78
CA ILE A 88 9.90 3.85 -1.42
C ILE A 88 9.65 2.38 -1.05
N LEU A 89 10.65 1.51 -1.22
CA LEU A 89 10.48 0.07 -0.93
C LEU A 89 10.24 -0.19 0.57
N MET A 90 10.90 0.58 1.45
CA MET A 90 10.67 0.54 2.89
C MET A 90 9.25 1.01 3.23
N TYR A 91 8.78 2.11 2.64
CA TYR A 91 7.41 2.60 2.84
C TYR A 91 6.36 1.54 2.46
N LEU A 92 6.52 0.91 1.30
CA LEU A 92 5.61 -0.15 0.83
C LEU A 92 5.65 -1.39 1.75
N LEU A 93 6.86 -1.81 2.16
CA LEU A 93 7.03 -2.96 3.05
C LEU A 93 6.46 -2.68 4.45
N GLU A 94 6.80 -1.55 5.05
CA GLU A 94 6.36 -1.19 6.39
C GLU A 94 4.83 -0.99 6.44
N GLY A 95 4.27 -0.27 5.46
CA GLY A 95 2.83 -0.05 5.35
C GLY A 95 2.05 -1.37 5.27
N SER A 96 2.55 -2.32 4.47
CA SER A 96 1.90 -3.63 4.30
C SER A 96 2.01 -4.53 5.52
N LEU A 97 3.12 -4.47 6.25
CA LEU A 97 3.30 -5.21 7.50
C LEU A 97 2.50 -4.59 8.66
N ARG A 98 2.25 -3.28 8.62
CA ARG A 98 1.46 -2.55 9.62
C ARG A 98 -0.04 -2.71 9.42
N TYR A 99 -0.49 -2.76 8.17
CA TYR A 99 -1.91 -2.91 7.78
C TYR A 99 -2.13 -4.11 6.84
N PRO A 100 -1.85 -5.34 7.29
CA PRO A 100 -1.92 -6.53 6.44
C PRO A 100 -3.32 -6.82 5.92
N GLU A 101 -4.39 -6.65 6.70
CA GLU A 101 -5.74 -6.94 6.22
C GLU A 101 -6.26 -5.87 5.25
N LEU A 102 -5.89 -4.60 5.48
CA LEU A 102 -6.13 -3.54 4.50
C LEU A 102 -5.39 -3.83 3.18
N THR A 103 -4.14 -4.27 3.26
CA THR A 103 -3.36 -4.61 2.07
C THR A 103 -3.99 -5.78 1.31
N LYS A 104 -4.40 -6.84 2.00
CA LYS A 104 -5.15 -7.96 1.40
C LYS A 104 -6.46 -7.51 0.76
N ALA A 105 -7.14 -6.51 1.33
CA ALA A 105 -8.38 -5.97 0.76
C ALA A 105 -8.16 -5.38 -0.64
N HIS A 106 -7.01 -4.75 -0.92
CA HIS A 106 -6.68 -4.27 -2.27
C HIS A 106 -6.51 -5.41 -3.29
N PHE A 107 -6.01 -6.56 -2.85
CA PHE A 107 -5.84 -7.75 -3.69
C PHE A 107 -7.07 -8.64 -3.78
N TYR A 108 -8.12 -8.38 -2.98
CA TYR A 108 -9.30 -9.23 -2.89
C TYR A 108 -9.95 -9.50 -4.26
N ASP A 109 -10.14 -8.43 -5.03
CA ASP A 109 -10.73 -8.49 -6.36
C ASP A 109 -9.93 -9.42 -7.29
N SER A 110 -8.61 -9.29 -7.29
CA SER A 110 -7.74 -10.05 -8.19
C SER A 110 -7.54 -11.49 -7.75
N ILE A 111 -7.39 -11.75 -6.45
CA ILE A 111 -7.07 -13.09 -5.93
C ILE A 111 -8.33 -13.94 -5.71
N VAL A 112 -9.38 -13.37 -5.14
CA VAL A 112 -10.59 -14.12 -4.76
C VAL A 112 -11.64 -14.07 -5.85
N LEU A 113 -11.87 -12.89 -6.44
CA LEU A 113 -12.90 -12.72 -7.45
C LEU A 113 -12.39 -12.89 -8.88
N ASN A 114 -11.07 -13.07 -9.09
CA ASN A 114 -10.42 -13.12 -10.39
C ASN A 114 -10.85 -11.96 -11.32
N ARG A 115 -11.05 -10.77 -10.74
CA ARG A 115 -11.42 -9.55 -11.45
C ARG A 115 -10.34 -8.49 -11.31
N SER A 116 -10.10 -7.74 -12.38
CA SER A 116 -9.23 -6.58 -12.31
C SER A 116 -9.93 -5.46 -11.53
N ASN A 117 -9.20 -4.81 -10.62
CA ASN A 117 -9.60 -3.55 -10.02
C ASN A 117 -8.79 -2.43 -10.70
N PRO A 118 -9.38 -1.65 -11.63
CA PRO A 118 -8.63 -0.68 -12.43
C PRO A 118 -7.88 0.37 -11.59
N ARG A 119 -8.41 0.74 -10.41
CA ARG A 119 -7.76 1.71 -9.52
C ARG A 119 -6.49 1.12 -8.91
N PHE A 120 -6.58 -0.08 -8.36
CA PHE A 120 -5.42 -0.74 -7.78
C PHE A 120 -4.38 -1.13 -8.84
N THR A 121 -4.82 -1.63 -10.00
CA THR A 121 -3.92 -1.88 -11.13
C THR A 121 -3.25 -0.61 -11.62
N GLY A 122 -3.99 0.51 -11.69
CA GLY A 122 -3.44 1.83 -12.01
C GLY A 122 -2.38 2.28 -11.00
N TRP A 123 -2.65 2.11 -9.70
CA TRP A 123 -1.69 2.37 -8.63
C TRP A 123 -0.41 1.55 -8.79
N ILE A 124 -0.50 0.24 -9.01
CA ILE A 124 0.68 -0.62 -9.24
C ILE A 124 1.50 -0.11 -10.43
N ASN A 125 0.84 0.23 -11.54
CA ASN A 125 1.51 0.73 -12.73
C ASN A 125 2.21 2.08 -12.47
N GLU A 126 1.59 2.97 -11.70
CA GLU A 126 2.21 4.25 -11.32
C GLU A 126 3.46 4.03 -10.45
N ILE A 127 3.43 3.10 -9.48
CA ILE A 127 4.61 2.74 -8.70
C ILE A 127 5.72 2.14 -9.57
N LEU A 128 5.38 1.23 -10.49
CA LEU A 128 6.32 0.65 -11.45
C LEU A 128 7.02 1.74 -12.28
N GLU A 129 6.25 2.67 -12.86
CA GLU A 129 6.81 3.75 -13.68
C GLU A 129 7.63 4.76 -12.85
N ASN A 130 7.21 5.06 -11.62
CA ASN A 130 7.96 5.92 -10.71
C ASN A 130 9.33 5.34 -10.37
N ILE A 131 9.40 4.06 -10.00
CA ILE A 131 10.66 3.37 -9.72
C ILE A 131 11.50 3.27 -11.00
N HIS A 132 10.89 2.95 -12.15
CA HIS A 132 11.59 2.88 -13.43
C HIS A 132 12.24 4.22 -13.80
N SER A 133 11.49 5.33 -13.70
CA SER A 133 11.98 6.69 -13.94
C SER A 133 13.14 7.05 -13.00
N LEU A 134 13.05 6.67 -11.72
CA LEU A 134 14.11 6.88 -10.74
C LEU A 134 15.41 6.13 -11.12
N LEU A 135 15.30 4.89 -11.58
CA LEU A 135 16.46 4.08 -12.00
C LEU A 135 17.10 4.58 -13.30
N LEU A 136 16.32 5.13 -14.24
CA LEU A 136 16.88 5.73 -15.46
C LEU A 136 17.78 6.94 -15.14
N LYS A 137 17.50 7.68 -14.07
CA LYS A 137 18.33 8.80 -13.60
C LYS A 137 19.66 8.35 -12.98
N SER A 138 19.82 7.09 -12.58
CA SER A 138 20.96 6.62 -11.78
C SER A 138 22.13 6.02 -12.60
N SER A 139 22.24 6.37 -13.89
CA SER A 139 23.41 6.14 -14.74
C SER A 139 24.03 4.73 -14.70
N MET A 140 23.32 3.70 -15.17
CA MET A 140 23.90 2.37 -15.38
C MET A 140 23.40 1.79 -16.70
N LYS A 141 24.36 1.52 -17.60
CA LYS A 141 24.24 1.04 -18.99
C LYS A 141 23.60 -0.37 -19.10
N LYS A 142 22.31 -0.51 -18.85
CA LYS A 142 21.53 -1.70 -19.24
C LYS A 142 20.44 -1.30 -20.22
N ASN A 143 20.06 -2.20 -21.13
CA ASN A 143 18.99 -1.98 -22.09
C ASN A 143 17.63 -1.84 -21.35
N GLU A 144 16.75 -0.98 -21.85
CA GLU A 144 15.46 -0.64 -21.20
C GLU A 144 14.56 -1.84 -20.83
N PRO A 145 14.44 -2.91 -21.64
CA PRO A 145 13.65 -4.09 -21.27
C PRO A 145 14.15 -4.79 -19.99
N ASP A 146 15.47 -4.85 -19.80
CA ASP A 146 16.05 -5.47 -18.60
C ASP A 146 15.69 -4.66 -17.36
N ARG A 147 15.62 -3.33 -17.48
CA ARG A 147 15.24 -2.45 -16.36
C ARG A 147 13.82 -2.67 -15.89
N ARG A 148 12.86 -2.80 -16.79
CA ARG A 148 11.46 -3.08 -16.43
C ARG A 148 11.34 -4.41 -15.66
N LEU A 149 12.12 -5.43 -16.05
CA LEU A 149 12.17 -6.70 -15.32
C LEU A 149 12.76 -6.55 -13.92
N GLU A 150 13.83 -5.76 -13.75
CA GLU A 150 14.41 -5.47 -12.44
C GLU A 150 13.41 -4.76 -11.53
N VAL A 151 12.66 -3.78 -12.04
CA VAL A 151 11.61 -3.08 -11.27
C VAL A 151 10.53 -4.06 -10.81
N ILE A 152 10.06 -4.94 -11.71
CA ILE A 152 9.07 -5.96 -11.36
C ILE A 152 9.61 -6.90 -10.27
N GLN A 153 10.88 -7.32 -10.35
CA GLN A 153 11.51 -8.17 -9.33
C GLN A 153 11.58 -7.45 -7.97
N MET A 154 11.94 -6.17 -7.94
CA MET A 154 11.98 -5.38 -6.71
C MET A 154 10.60 -5.27 -6.05
N LEU A 155 9.57 -4.97 -6.84
CA LEU A 155 8.19 -4.91 -6.32
C LEU A 155 7.70 -6.28 -5.86
N SER A 156 8.00 -7.34 -6.62
CA SER A 156 7.65 -8.72 -6.25
C SER A 156 8.30 -9.13 -4.94
N ALA A 157 9.52 -8.67 -4.67
CA ALA A 157 10.21 -8.88 -3.40
C ALA A 157 9.50 -8.23 -2.20
N VAL A 158 8.60 -7.26 -2.42
CA VAL A 158 7.77 -6.66 -1.36
C VAL A 158 6.39 -7.33 -1.28
N ILE A 159 5.75 -7.57 -2.44
CA ILE A 159 4.36 -8.06 -2.55
C ILE A 159 4.10 -9.35 -1.74
N ILE A 160 5.02 -10.31 -1.73
CA ILE A 160 4.78 -11.57 -1.02
C ILE A 160 4.64 -11.36 0.50
N HIS A 161 5.41 -10.42 1.06
CA HIS A 161 5.33 -10.08 2.48
C HIS A 161 4.07 -9.27 2.78
N CYS A 162 3.54 -8.53 1.80
CA CYS A 162 2.26 -7.86 1.90
C CYS A 162 1.10 -8.85 2.07
N LEU A 163 1.11 -9.95 1.29
CA LEU A 163 0.03 -10.93 1.27
C LEU A 163 0.14 -11.92 2.43
N ILE A 164 1.37 -12.29 2.78
CA ILE A 164 1.65 -13.33 3.77
C ILE A 164 2.83 -12.89 4.68
N PRO A 165 2.58 -12.00 5.67
CA PRO A 165 3.63 -11.42 6.52
C PRO A 165 4.54 -12.43 7.23
N GLU A 166 4.01 -13.60 7.59
CA GLU A 166 4.75 -14.64 8.32
C GLU A 166 5.41 -15.68 7.39
N PHE A 167 5.32 -15.54 6.06
CA PHE A 167 5.72 -16.57 5.09
C PHE A 167 7.18 -17.01 5.23
N ASN A 168 8.08 -16.06 5.51
CA ASN A 168 9.53 -16.30 5.48
C ASN A 168 10.18 -16.33 6.88
N LYS A 169 9.40 -16.26 7.95
CA LYS A 169 9.90 -16.03 9.31
C LYS A 169 10.85 -17.12 9.80
N GLU A 170 10.50 -18.38 9.57
CA GLU A 170 11.32 -19.53 9.95
C GLU A 170 12.62 -19.56 9.13
N TYR A 171 12.53 -19.36 7.82
CA TYR A 171 13.68 -19.37 6.92
C TYR A 171 14.68 -18.23 7.20
N LEU A 172 14.17 -17.02 7.48
CA LEU A 172 15.00 -15.85 7.80
C LEU A 172 15.63 -15.94 9.20
N GLY A 173 15.19 -16.88 10.05
CA GLY A 173 15.59 -16.94 11.46
C GLY A 173 15.22 -15.66 12.23
N GLY A 174 14.17 -14.95 11.80
CA GLY A 174 13.81 -13.63 12.30
C GLY A 174 12.55 -13.07 11.65
N ASP A 175 12.02 -11.98 12.20
CA ASP A 175 10.74 -11.39 11.80
C ASP A 175 10.96 -10.05 11.07
N LEU A 176 10.39 -9.92 9.86
CA LEU A 176 10.42 -8.67 9.08
C LEU A 176 9.55 -7.57 9.70
N LYS A 177 8.75 -7.84 10.73
CA LYS A 177 8.14 -6.79 11.56
C LYS A 177 9.17 -5.97 12.34
N ASN A 178 10.40 -6.46 12.49
CA ASN A 178 11.48 -5.69 13.11
C ASN A 178 12.12 -4.74 12.10
N LEU A 179 12.14 -3.44 12.42
CA LEU A 179 12.69 -2.40 11.55
C LEU A 179 14.14 -2.69 11.06
N PRO A 180 15.10 -3.15 11.90
CA PRO A 180 16.43 -3.51 11.42
C PRO A 180 16.44 -4.66 10.40
N ALA A 181 15.50 -5.61 10.52
CA ALA A 181 15.37 -6.71 9.56
C ALA A 181 14.84 -6.22 8.21
N GLN A 182 13.92 -5.25 8.22
CA GLN A 182 13.41 -4.61 7.00
C GLN A 182 14.53 -3.87 6.24
N TYR A 183 15.30 -3.04 6.94
CA TYR A 183 16.44 -2.34 6.33
C TYR A 183 17.44 -3.32 5.72
N ARG A 184 17.84 -4.34 6.47
CA ARG A 184 18.75 -5.38 5.97
C ARG A 184 18.18 -6.08 4.73
N TYR A 185 16.88 -6.39 4.72
CA TYR A 185 16.21 -7.02 3.58
C TYR A 185 16.24 -6.13 2.32
N ILE A 186 15.84 -4.86 2.45
CA ILE A 186 15.82 -3.91 1.34
C ILE A 186 17.23 -3.53 0.88
N ASP A 187 18.16 -3.28 1.79
CA ASP A 187 19.54 -2.94 1.41
C ASP A 187 20.22 -4.10 0.66
N THR A 188 20.02 -5.35 1.12
CA THR A 188 20.53 -6.56 0.42
C THR A 188 19.94 -6.69 -0.98
N LEU A 189 18.67 -6.32 -1.18
CA LEU A 189 18.04 -6.28 -2.49
C LEU A 189 18.72 -5.22 -3.36
N LEU A 190 18.84 -3.98 -2.87
CA LEU A 190 19.38 -2.85 -3.63
C LEU A 190 20.86 -3.02 -3.99
N ASP A 191 21.66 -3.66 -3.13
CA ASP A 191 23.07 -3.99 -3.43
C ASP A 191 23.23 -4.76 -4.73
N ARG A 192 22.26 -5.61 -5.10
CA ARG A 192 22.32 -6.39 -6.35
C ARG A 192 22.10 -5.54 -7.61
N TYR A 193 21.43 -4.40 -7.48
CA TYR A 193 21.02 -3.57 -8.62
C TYR A 193 21.87 -2.30 -8.79
N PHE A 194 22.57 -1.87 -7.73
CA PHE A 194 23.45 -0.70 -7.73
C PHE A 194 24.95 -1.04 -7.62
N ALA A 195 25.31 -2.34 -7.55
CA ALA A 195 26.69 -2.79 -7.66
C ALA A 195 27.27 -2.64 -9.08
#